data_AF-A0A933K7M5-F1
#
_entry.id   AF-A0A933K7M5-F1
#
_cell.length_a   1.000
_cell.length_b   1.000
_cell.length_c   1.000
_cell.angle_alpha   90.00
_cell.angle_beta   90.00
_cell.angle_gamma   90.00
#
_symmetry.space_group_name_H-M   'P 1'
#
loop_
_entity.id
_entity.type
_entity.pdbx_description
1 polymer ?
#
loop_
_entity_poly.entity_id
_entity_poly.type
_entity_poly.pdbx_seq_one_letter_code
_entity_poly.pdbx_strand_id
1 'polypeptide(L)'
;MTPRPPPGPFWLRRLSGVGCLMLAALLPGSGRPVLVEAREIPVTLPPLVIWTHAQQLASPRPPPFVAKFRRGSKQLSYVACIHSESDGESLTTRLVRREFALSKHQAIILELTCGPPLENPTPEVCARFFRRITRREGGDDWLGGFLALEAGVPIFSGEPTPTAVRDLMLQRYTGRDLVAYHILRALPSRKAARRGPFRGREFDEAVTSAIRGNHLDESARLTYAQFQAWFLEKNKDRFDYDEMRNYSAPRNHEEALFTERMGHHADAIRDSRTMAVVADCLGRFDRVLVCYGVGHFGSTQQRLQELLGQPHEYAR
;
A
#
# COMPACT_ATOMS: atom_id res chain seq x y z
N MET A 1 -8.75 52.68 0.00
CA MET A 1 -8.18 51.33 0.12
C MET A 1 -8.05 51.00 1.60
N THR A 2 -8.93 50.17 2.13
CA THR A 2 -8.87 49.72 3.53
C THR A 2 -8.11 48.38 3.60
N PRO A 3 -7.18 48.21 4.56
CA PRO A 3 -6.39 46.99 4.66
C PRO A 3 -7.24 45.82 5.18
N ARG A 4 -7.03 44.63 4.61
CA ARG A 4 -7.65 43.39 5.10
C ARG A 4 -7.07 43.03 6.47
N PRO A 5 -7.89 42.54 7.42
CA PRO A 5 -7.39 42.03 8.68
C PRO A 5 -6.65 40.70 8.47
N PRO A 6 -5.67 40.37 9.32
CA PRO A 6 -4.95 39.11 9.24
C PRO A 6 -5.86 37.92 9.60
N PRO A 7 -5.58 36.71 9.07
CA PRO A 7 -6.32 35.52 9.45
C PRO A 7 -6.09 35.20 10.93
N GLY A 8 -7.18 35.01 11.68
CA GLY A 8 -7.16 34.64 13.10
C GLY A 8 -6.68 33.20 13.34
N PRO A 9 -6.32 32.86 14.59
CA PRO A 9 -5.75 31.55 14.92
C PRO A 9 -6.81 30.44 14.88
N PHE A 10 -6.39 29.27 14.39
CA PHE A 10 -7.14 28.02 14.53
C PHE A 10 -7.13 27.57 16.00
N TRP A 11 -8.31 27.37 16.58
CA TRP A 11 -8.45 26.82 17.93
C TRP A 11 -8.62 25.29 17.87
N LEU A 12 -7.61 24.55 18.29
CA LEU A 12 -7.71 23.12 18.60
C LEU A 12 -7.96 22.98 20.11
N ARG A 13 -9.19 22.62 20.52
CA ARG A 13 -9.46 22.16 21.89
C ARG A 13 -9.30 20.64 21.93
N ARG A 14 -8.33 20.15 22.72
CA ARG A 14 -8.33 18.75 23.18
C ARG A 14 -9.32 18.61 24.34
N LEU A 15 -10.33 17.78 24.17
CA LEU A 15 -11.08 17.22 25.30
C LEU A 15 -10.54 15.80 25.54
N SER A 16 -10.26 15.49 26.81
CA SER A 16 -9.71 14.22 27.26
C SER A 16 -10.78 13.12 27.24
N GLY A 17 -10.43 11.97 26.65
CA GLY A 17 -11.21 10.73 26.68
C GLY A 17 -11.95 10.48 25.37
N VAL A 18 -11.46 9.52 24.58
CA VAL A 18 -11.88 9.18 23.20
C VAL A 18 -11.45 10.24 22.18
N GLY A 19 -10.59 9.84 21.24
CA GLY A 19 -9.96 10.72 20.26
C GLY A 19 -10.93 11.21 19.19
N CYS A 20 -11.75 12.19 19.53
CA CYS A 20 -12.64 12.86 18.59
C CYS A 20 -11.86 13.95 17.83
N LEU A 21 -11.75 13.83 16.51
CA LEU A 21 -11.15 14.85 15.63
C LEU A 21 -12.29 15.47 14.81
N MET A 22 -12.80 16.61 15.26
CA MET A 22 -13.77 17.39 14.47
C MET A 22 -13.02 18.26 13.45
N LEU A 23 -13.23 18.00 12.16
CA LEU A 23 -12.82 18.90 11.09
C LEU A 23 -13.99 19.80 10.70
N ALA A 24 -13.84 21.11 10.90
CA ALA A 24 -14.75 22.09 10.35
C ALA A 24 -14.30 22.41 8.90
N ALA A 25 -15.09 22.00 7.91
CA ALA A 25 -14.91 22.43 6.53
C ALA A 25 -15.94 23.53 6.18
N LEU A 26 -15.46 24.66 5.67
CA LEU A 26 -16.31 25.69 5.09
C LEU A 26 -16.56 25.36 3.62
N LEU A 27 -17.82 25.06 3.26
CA LEU A 27 -18.22 25.00 1.85
C LEU A 27 -18.33 26.43 1.29
N PRO A 28 -17.96 26.66 0.01
CA PRO A 28 -18.15 27.97 -0.61
C PRO A 28 -19.63 28.31 -0.70
N GLY A 29 -20.05 29.37 -0.01
CA GLY A 29 -21.35 30.03 -0.24
C GLY A 29 -22.46 29.81 0.81
N SER A 30 -22.28 28.99 1.85
CA SER A 30 -23.37 28.73 2.81
C SER A 30 -23.28 29.48 4.14
N GLY A 31 -22.15 30.12 4.49
CA GLY A 31 -21.99 30.92 5.72
C GLY A 31 -22.27 30.17 7.04
N ARG A 32 -22.58 28.88 6.98
CA ARG A 32 -22.90 28.02 8.11
C ARG A 32 -22.00 26.78 8.03
N PRO A 33 -21.23 26.49 9.09
CA PRO A 33 -20.49 25.24 9.16
C PRO A 33 -21.49 24.08 9.11
N VAL A 34 -21.34 23.20 8.13
CA VAL A 34 -22.05 21.92 8.12
C VAL A 34 -21.24 20.99 9.00
N LEU A 35 -21.79 20.64 10.16
CA LEU A 35 -21.28 19.53 10.97
C LEU A 35 -21.56 18.24 10.19
N VAL A 36 -20.55 17.73 9.49
CA VAL A 36 -20.59 16.35 9.03
C VAL A 36 -20.29 15.51 10.25
N GLU A 37 -21.32 14.86 10.80
CA GLU A 37 -21.11 13.77 11.77
C GLU A 37 -20.32 12.68 11.05
N ALA A 38 -19.00 12.69 11.22
CA ALA A 38 -18.21 11.50 10.98
C ALA A 38 -18.73 10.45 11.97
N ARG A 39 -19.59 9.55 11.49
CA ARG A 39 -19.94 8.36 12.27
C ARG A 39 -18.65 7.62 12.48
N GLU A 40 -18.11 7.73 13.69
CA GLU A 40 -17.00 6.90 14.14
C GLU A 40 -17.42 5.46 13.86
N ILE A 41 -16.64 4.76 13.05
CA ILE A 41 -16.67 3.31 13.04
C ILE A 41 -15.56 2.92 14.01
N PRO A 42 -15.84 2.77 15.32
CA PRO A 42 -14.85 2.27 16.26
C PRO A 42 -14.68 0.78 15.95
N VAL A 43 -13.78 0.48 15.02
CA VAL A 43 -13.33 -0.89 14.80
C VAL A 43 -11.95 -0.99 15.42
N THR A 44 -11.89 -1.61 16.60
CA THR A 44 -10.68 -2.33 17.01
C THR A 44 -10.49 -3.44 15.98
N LEU A 45 -9.72 -3.15 14.94
CA LEU A 45 -9.47 -4.11 13.88
C LEU A 45 -8.58 -5.24 14.43
N PRO A 46 -8.91 -6.52 14.15
CA PRO A 46 -8.08 -7.66 14.53
C PRO A 46 -6.68 -7.50 13.92
N PRO A 47 -5.66 -8.18 14.47
CA PRO A 47 -4.36 -8.24 13.81
C PRO A 47 -4.53 -8.76 12.37
N LEU A 48 -3.73 -8.22 11.45
CA LEU A 48 -3.71 -8.73 10.09
C LEU A 48 -3.22 -10.17 10.09
N VAL A 49 -3.89 -11.00 9.30
CA VAL A 49 -3.50 -12.40 9.12
C VAL A 49 -2.57 -12.47 7.92
N ILE A 50 -1.55 -13.32 7.97
CA ILE A 50 -0.73 -13.60 6.79
C ILE A 50 -1.58 -14.29 5.76
N TRP A 51 -1.45 -13.88 4.51
CA TRP A 51 -2.01 -14.63 3.40
C TRP A 51 -1.04 -15.72 2.95
N THR A 52 -1.27 -16.92 3.46
CA THR A 52 -0.49 -18.12 3.17
C THR A 52 -0.88 -18.72 1.82
N HIS A 53 -0.01 -19.56 1.25
CA HIS A 53 -0.34 -20.34 0.05
C HIS A 53 -1.60 -21.20 0.25
N ALA A 54 -1.81 -21.76 1.45
CA ALA A 54 -3.02 -22.50 1.77
C ALA A 54 -4.28 -21.60 1.69
N GLN A 55 -4.21 -20.36 2.17
CA GLN A 55 -5.32 -19.40 2.01
C GLN A 55 -5.49 -18.93 0.56
N GLN A 56 -4.42 -18.84 -0.21
CA GLN A 56 -4.52 -18.59 -1.65
C GLN A 56 -5.23 -19.74 -2.37
N LEU A 57 -4.91 -21.00 -2.03
CA LEU A 57 -5.59 -22.19 -2.56
C LEU A 57 -7.04 -22.29 -2.09
N ALA A 58 -7.33 -21.84 -0.87
CA ALA A 58 -8.68 -21.78 -0.32
C ALA A 58 -9.47 -20.56 -0.80
N SER A 59 -8.86 -19.66 -1.60
CA SER A 59 -9.55 -18.51 -2.17
C SER A 59 -10.72 -19.00 -3.04
N PRO A 60 -11.91 -18.38 -2.92
CA PRO A 60 -13.09 -18.80 -3.69
C PRO A 60 -12.92 -18.62 -5.20
N ARG A 61 -11.91 -17.85 -5.63
CA ARG A 61 -11.53 -17.68 -7.04
C ARG A 61 -10.00 -17.60 -7.20
N PRO A 62 -9.46 -18.13 -8.31
CA PRO A 62 -8.07 -17.87 -8.69
C PRO A 62 -7.92 -16.40 -9.11
N PRO A 63 -6.83 -15.72 -8.74
CA PRO A 63 -6.58 -14.35 -9.17
C PRO A 63 -6.30 -14.25 -10.69
N PRO A 64 -6.51 -13.07 -11.30
CA PRO A 64 -7.17 -11.91 -10.69
C PRO A 64 -8.68 -12.08 -10.61
N PHE A 65 -9.31 -11.40 -9.65
CA PHE A 65 -10.76 -11.36 -9.46
C PHE A 65 -11.20 -10.05 -8.80
N VAL A 66 -12.51 -9.80 -8.75
CA VAL A 66 -13.10 -8.69 -7.99
C VAL A 66 -13.93 -9.25 -6.85
N ALA A 67 -13.60 -8.88 -5.61
CA ALA A 67 -14.44 -9.15 -4.45
C ALA A 67 -15.32 -7.94 -4.16
N LYS A 68 -16.65 -8.13 -4.12
CA LYS A 68 -17.60 -7.04 -3.84
C LYS A 68 -18.20 -7.19 -2.47
N PHE A 69 -18.09 -6.13 -1.68
CA PHE A 69 -18.59 -6.03 -0.31
C PHE A 69 -19.71 -5.00 -0.25
N ARG A 70 -20.69 -5.20 0.64
CA ARG A 70 -21.80 -4.26 0.82
C ARG A 70 -22.36 -4.31 2.24
N ARG A 71 -22.49 -3.14 2.86
CA ARG A 71 -23.20 -2.95 4.14
C ARG A 71 -24.05 -1.68 4.10
N GLY A 72 -25.37 -1.85 4.06
CA GLY A 72 -26.29 -0.72 3.86
C GLY A 72 -26.00 -0.02 2.52
N SER A 73 -25.81 1.30 2.54
CA SER A 73 -25.46 2.08 1.35
C SER A 73 -23.99 1.92 0.93
N LYS A 74 -23.12 1.44 1.83
CA LYS A 74 -21.67 1.34 1.60
C LYS A 74 -21.33 0.13 0.75
N GLN A 75 -20.52 0.35 -0.27
CA GLN A 75 -20.08 -0.64 -1.25
C GLN A 75 -18.59 -0.48 -1.50
N LEU A 76 -17.89 -1.60 -1.50
CA LEU A 76 -16.48 -1.66 -1.85
C LEU A 76 -16.28 -2.74 -2.90
N SER A 77 -15.64 -2.38 -4.00
CA SER A 77 -15.12 -3.35 -4.99
C SER A 77 -13.62 -3.43 -4.81
N TYR A 78 -13.11 -4.62 -4.54
CA TYR A 78 -11.67 -4.88 -4.41
C TYR A 78 -11.22 -5.68 -5.63
N VAL A 79 -10.48 -5.04 -6.54
CA VAL A 79 -9.81 -5.73 -7.64
C VAL A 79 -8.52 -6.31 -7.10
N ALA A 80 -8.49 -7.63 -6.93
CA ALA A 80 -7.34 -8.38 -6.46
C ALA A 80 -6.42 -8.69 -7.66
N CYS A 81 -5.48 -7.78 -7.91
CA CYS A 81 -4.63 -7.73 -9.10
C CYS A 81 -3.56 -8.84 -9.10
N ILE A 82 -3.19 -9.31 -10.30
CA ILE A 82 -1.91 -9.98 -10.52
C ILE A 82 -1.04 -9.00 -11.28
N HIS A 83 0.02 -8.51 -10.64
CA HIS A 83 1.00 -7.65 -11.29
C HIS A 83 1.73 -8.46 -12.37
N SER A 84 1.36 -8.24 -13.63
CA SER A 84 2.03 -8.83 -14.79
C SER A 84 2.71 -7.77 -15.63
N GLU A 85 3.85 -8.10 -16.22
CA GLU A 85 4.54 -7.20 -17.14
C GLU A 85 3.77 -7.11 -18.49
N SER A 86 2.99 -6.04 -18.65
CA SER A 86 3.00 -5.19 -19.85
C SER A 86 2.36 -5.65 -21.18
N ASP A 87 1.08 -6.00 -21.21
CA ASP A 87 0.31 -5.95 -22.48
C ASP A 87 -0.91 -5.02 -22.48
N GLY A 88 -1.28 -4.41 -21.35
CA GLY A 88 -2.45 -3.51 -21.27
C GLY A 88 -3.78 -4.20 -21.57
N GLU A 89 -3.77 -5.51 -21.76
CA GLU A 89 -4.92 -6.39 -22.05
C GLU A 89 -4.96 -7.57 -21.07
N SER A 90 -4.18 -7.49 -19.99
CA SER A 90 -4.20 -8.43 -18.89
C SER A 90 -5.63 -8.60 -18.34
N LEU A 91 -5.90 -9.77 -17.78
CA LEU A 91 -7.20 -10.00 -17.11
C LEU A 91 -7.45 -8.95 -16.01
N THR A 92 -6.41 -8.50 -15.31
CA THR A 92 -6.53 -7.45 -14.30
C THR A 92 -6.95 -6.13 -14.93
N THR A 93 -6.30 -5.70 -16.01
CA THR A 93 -6.68 -4.49 -16.75
C THR A 93 -8.15 -4.54 -17.20
N ARG A 94 -8.61 -5.67 -17.76
CA ARG A 94 -10.01 -5.84 -18.16
C ARG A 94 -10.98 -5.73 -16.99
N LEU A 95 -10.63 -6.32 -15.84
CA LEU A 95 -11.42 -6.22 -14.61
C LEU A 95 -11.50 -4.79 -14.10
N VAL A 96 -10.38 -4.05 -14.07
CA VAL A 96 -10.36 -2.64 -13.68
C VAL A 96 -11.27 -1.80 -14.59
N ARG A 97 -11.16 -1.95 -15.92
CA ARG A 97 -12.03 -1.24 -16.88
C ARG A 97 -13.50 -1.56 -16.66
N ARG A 98 -13.82 -2.84 -16.48
CA ARG A 98 -15.18 -3.32 -16.26
C ARG A 98 -15.78 -2.74 -14.97
N GLU A 99 -15.06 -2.83 -13.86
CA GLU A 99 -15.56 -2.30 -12.58
C GLU A 99 -15.76 -0.78 -12.64
N PHE A 100 -14.81 -0.07 -13.27
CA PHE A 100 -14.94 1.36 -13.44
C PHE A 100 -16.18 1.74 -14.28
N ALA A 101 -16.47 1.00 -15.34
CA ALA A 101 -17.63 1.22 -16.20
C ALA A 101 -18.98 0.90 -15.52
N LEU A 102 -19.01 -0.11 -14.64
CA LEU A 102 -20.27 -0.63 -14.07
C LEU A 102 -20.70 0.09 -12.79
N SER A 103 -19.75 0.50 -11.95
CA SER A 103 -20.05 0.70 -10.52
C SER A 103 -20.10 2.17 -10.06
N LYS A 104 -19.97 3.15 -10.99
CA LYS A 104 -20.02 4.60 -10.72
C LYS A 104 -19.30 4.98 -9.40
N HIS A 105 -18.06 4.53 -9.26
CA HIS A 105 -17.28 4.73 -8.03
C HIS A 105 -17.10 6.22 -7.73
N GLN A 106 -17.08 6.55 -6.44
CA GLN A 106 -16.94 7.92 -5.95
C GLN A 106 -15.53 8.20 -5.42
N ALA A 107 -14.74 7.15 -5.20
CA ALA A 107 -13.32 7.22 -4.86
C ALA A 107 -12.63 5.93 -5.31
N ILE A 108 -11.34 6.05 -5.61
CA ILE A 108 -10.46 4.91 -5.86
C ILE A 108 -9.25 4.94 -4.93
N ILE A 109 -8.84 3.77 -4.45
CA ILE A 109 -7.65 3.56 -3.63
C ILE A 109 -6.70 2.67 -4.43
N LEU A 110 -5.47 3.13 -4.62
CA LEU A 110 -4.46 2.46 -5.46
C LEU A 110 -3.24 2.03 -4.63
N GLU A 111 -2.60 0.92 -5.05
CA GLU A 111 -1.30 0.43 -4.53
C GLU A 111 -0.14 1.30 -5.03
N LEU A 112 -0.22 2.60 -4.77
CA LEU A 112 0.75 3.57 -5.21
C LEU A 112 1.23 4.40 -4.04
N THR A 113 2.54 4.66 -3.96
CA THR A 113 3.07 5.69 -3.08
C THR A 113 2.86 7.06 -3.73
N CYS A 114 1.66 7.62 -3.58
CA CYS A 114 1.27 8.87 -4.22
C CYS A 114 1.01 9.96 -3.18
N GLY A 115 2.02 10.42 -2.44
CA GLY A 115 1.94 11.65 -1.63
C GLY A 115 0.63 11.85 -0.84
N PRO A 116 0.12 13.09 -0.68
CA PRO A 116 -1.22 13.33 -0.16
C PRO A 116 -2.31 12.88 -1.15
N PRO A 117 -3.55 12.60 -0.68
CA PRO A 117 -4.68 12.27 -1.54
C PRO A 117 -4.84 13.23 -2.72
N LEU A 118 -5.06 12.67 -3.90
CA LEU A 118 -5.34 13.42 -5.12
C LEU A 118 -6.85 13.62 -5.25
N GLU A 119 -7.40 14.41 -4.33
CA GLU A 119 -8.81 14.79 -4.36
C GLU A 119 -9.10 15.80 -5.47
N ASN A 120 -8.10 16.63 -5.81
CA ASN A 120 -8.12 17.60 -6.90
C ASN A 120 -6.74 17.63 -7.60
N PRO A 121 -6.41 16.62 -8.42
CA PRO A 121 -5.09 16.53 -9.02
C PRO A 121 -4.86 17.71 -9.98
N THR A 122 -3.75 18.43 -9.81
CA THR A 122 -3.38 19.50 -10.74
C THR A 122 -2.98 18.90 -12.10
N PRO A 123 -3.07 19.67 -13.21
CA PRO A 123 -2.63 19.21 -14.53
C PRO A 123 -1.19 18.63 -14.53
N GLU A 124 -0.30 19.15 -13.69
CA GLU A 124 1.08 18.66 -13.55
C GLU A 124 1.17 17.30 -12.85
N VAL A 125 0.29 17.07 -11.87
CA VAL A 125 0.15 15.77 -11.19
C VAL A 125 -0.40 14.75 -12.17
N CYS A 126 -1.46 15.09 -12.90
CA CYS A 126 -1.99 14.28 -13.98
C CYS A 126 -0.89 13.97 -15.00
N ALA A 127 -0.18 14.98 -15.53
CA ALA A 127 0.88 14.79 -16.53
C ALA A 127 2.03 13.90 -16.03
N ARG A 128 2.35 13.94 -14.72
CA ARG A 128 3.33 13.03 -14.11
C ARG A 128 2.81 11.59 -14.05
N PHE A 129 1.54 11.43 -13.68
CA PHE A 129 0.84 10.16 -13.67
C PHE A 129 0.81 9.54 -15.08
N PHE A 130 0.39 10.33 -16.07
CA PHE A 130 0.37 10.00 -17.49
C PHE A 130 1.73 9.61 -18.08
N ARG A 131 2.80 10.32 -17.70
CA ARG A 131 4.17 9.99 -18.15
C ARG A 131 4.66 8.65 -17.63
N ARG A 132 4.23 8.21 -16.45
CA ARG A 132 4.56 6.87 -15.93
C ARG A 132 3.79 5.77 -16.66
N ILE A 133 2.50 5.99 -16.90
CA ILE A 133 1.67 5.06 -17.69
C ILE A 133 2.24 4.84 -19.10
N THR A 134 2.53 5.95 -19.81
CA THR A 134 2.95 5.90 -21.23
C THR A 134 4.33 5.30 -21.45
N ARG A 135 5.18 5.24 -20.40
CA ARG A 135 6.51 4.61 -20.46
C ARG A 135 6.49 3.07 -20.34
N ARG A 136 5.32 2.43 -20.39
CA ARG A 136 5.13 1.00 -20.09
C ARG A 136 5.58 0.61 -18.67
N GLU A 137 5.77 1.58 -17.79
CA GLU A 137 5.90 1.36 -16.34
C GLU A 137 4.51 1.23 -15.68
N GLY A 138 3.44 1.42 -16.45
CA GLY A 138 2.05 1.38 -15.99
C GLY A 138 1.54 -0.05 -15.83
N GLY A 139 1.69 -0.61 -14.63
CA GLY A 139 0.89 -1.75 -14.18
C GLY A 139 -0.61 -1.44 -14.10
N ASP A 140 -1.40 -2.46 -13.74
CA ASP A 140 -2.87 -2.37 -13.70
C ASP A 140 -3.40 -1.32 -12.69
N ASP A 141 -2.61 -1.03 -11.66
CA ASP A 141 -2.83 0.03 -10.66
C ASP A 141 -2.85 1.43 -11.29
N TRP A 142 -1.95 1.70 -12.24
CA TRP A 142 -1.92 2.99 -12.92
C TRP A 142 -3.10 3.18 -13.87
N LEU A 143 -3.60 2.12 -14.51
CA LEU A 143 -4.80 2.21 -15.33
C LEU A 143 -6.02 2.67 -14.51
N GLY A 144 -6.19 2.15 -13.30
CA GLY A 144 -7.26 2.56 -12.40
C GLY A 144 -7.21 4.06 -12.09
N GLY A 145 -6.02 4.60 -11.85
CA GLY A 145 -5.86 6.04 -11.65
C GLY A 145 -6.13 6.86 -12.90
N PHE A 146 -5.76 6.38 -14.09
CA PHE A 146 -6.08 7.08 -15.33
C PHE A 146 -7.59 7.20 -15.55
N LEU A 147 -8.32 6.09 -15.41
CA LEU A 147 -9.78 6.08 -15.55
C LEU A 147 -10.44 7.00 -14.50
N ALA A 148 -9.91 7.02 -13.27
CA ALA A 148 -10.37 7.91 -12.23
C ALA A 148 -10.17 9.39 -12.57
N LEU A 149 -9.01 9.76 -13.13
CA LEU A 149 -8.76 11.11 -13.60
C LEU A 149 -9.73 11.52 -14.72
N GLU A 150 -9.96 10.65 -15.71
CA GLU A 150 -10.88 10.93 -16.81
C GLU A 150 -12.31 11.16 -16.34
N ALA A 151 -12.74 10.46 -15.29
CA ALA A 151 -14.09 10.57 -14.75
C ALA A 151 -14.24 11.57 -13.58
N GLY A 152 -13.17 12.28 -13.21
CA GLY A 152 -13.18 13.21 -12.07
C GLY A 152 -13.40 12.52 -10.72
N VAL A 153 -12.98 11.26 -10.58
CA VAL A 153 -13.05 10.49 -9.35
C VAL A 153 -11.77 10.72 -8.53
N PRO A 154 -11.87 11.09 -7.24
CA PRO A 154 -10.71 11.31 -6.38
C PRO A 154 -9.90 10.03 -6.17
N ILE A 155 -8.57 10.18 -6.16
CA ILE A 155 -7.61 9.07 -6.04
C ILE A 155 -6.90 9.15 -4.68
N PHE A 156 -6.90 8.04 -3.96
CA PHE A 156 -6.25 7.89 -2.66
C PHE A 156 -5.07 6.92 -2.74
N SER A 157 -3.96 7.31 -2.11
CA SER A 157 -2.79 6.45 -1.87
C SER A 157 -3.08 5.55 -0.67
N GLY A 158 -3.27 4.25 -0.90
CA GLY A 158 -3.41 3.30 0.21
C GLY A 158 -2.08 2.85 0.81
N GLU A 159 -0.95 3.16 0.16
CA GLU A 159 0.40 2.83 0.64
C GLU A 159 0.96 3.91 1.58
N PRO A 160 1.66 3.52 2.67
CA PRO A 160 2.46 4.46 3.46
C PRO A 160 3.68 4.96 2.68
N THR A 161 4.27 6.08 3.12
CA THR A 161 5.56 6.52 2.56
C THR A 161 6.67 5.52 2.95
N PRO A 162 7.72 5.35 2.11
CA PRO A 162 8.86 4.53 2.48
C PRO A 162 9.50 4.93 3.83
N THR A 163 9.53 6.23 4.13
CA THR A 163 10.02 6.74 5.42
C THR A 163 9.14 6.32 6.60
N ALA A 164 7.81 6.32 6.45
CA ALA A 164 6.91 5.88 7.51
C ALA A 164 7.07 4.37 7.78
N VAL A 165 7.21 3.55 6.73
CA VAL A 165 7.49 2.11 6.88
C VAL A 165 8.82 1.90 7.59
N ARG A 166 9.88 2.59 7.15
CA ARG A 166 11.20 2.56 7.79
C ARG A 166 11.12 2.90 9.28
N ASP A 167 10.49 4.01 9.62
CA ASP A 167 10.43 4.50 11.01
C ASP A 167 9.72 3.52 11.93
N LEU A 168 8.64 2.90 11.45
CA LEU A 168 7.94 1.84 12.18
C LEU A 168 8.78 0.56 12.28
N MET A 169 9.49 0.19 11.22
CA MET A 169 10.38 -0.97 11.24
C MET A 169 11.57 -0.77 12.19
N LEU A 170 12.13 0.44 12.29
CA LEU A 170 13.24 0.77 13.20
C LEU A 170 12.87 0.67 14.69
N GLN A 171 11.57 0.65 15.03
CA GLN A 171 11.14 0.38 16.41
C GLN A 171 11.37 -1.07 16.83
N ARG A 172 11.61 -1.98 15.87
CA ARG A 172 11.79 -3.42 16.11
C ARG A 172 13.10 -3.97 15.57
N TYR A 173 13.71 -3.29 14.60
CA TYR A 173 14.87 -3.76 13.84
C TYR A 173 15.98 -2.72 13.84
N THR A 174 17.23 -3.17 13.74
CA THR A 174 18.36 -2.26 13.60
C THR A 174 18.44 -1.70 12.18
N GLY A 175 19.12 -0.57 12.00
CA GLY A 175 19.38 -0.03 10.65
C GLY A 175 20.12 -1.03 9.76
N ARG A 176 21.04 -1.82 10.32
CA ARG A 176 21.77 -2.88 9.63
C ARG A 176 20.85 -4.02 9.16
N ASP A 177 19.87 -4.40 9.99
CA ASP A 177 18.83 -5.37 9.58
C ASP A 177 18.04 -4.85 8.38
N LEU A 178 17.65 -3.56 8.39
CA LEU A 178 16.90 -2.97 7.27
C LEU A 178 17.73 -2.90 5.99
N VAL A 179 18.99 -2.49 6.05
CA VAL A 179 19.88 -2.50 4.87
C VAL A 179 19.94 -3.90 4.26
N ALA A 180 20.20 -4.92 5.07
CA ALA A 180 20.28 -6.29 4.60
C ALA A 180 18.95 -6.81 4.04
N TYR A 181 17.83 -6.50 4.68
CA TYR A 181 16.50 -6.85 4.21
C TYR A 181 16.15 -6.19 2.86
N HIS A 182 16.45 -4.90 2.69
CA HIS A 182 16.21 -4.21 1.42
C HIS A 182 17.11 -4.73 0.29
N ILE A 183 18.33 -5.16 0.61
CA ILE A 183 19.19 -5.86 -0.35
C ILE A 183 18.50 -7.14 -0.82
N LEU A 184 18.05 -8.00 0.10
CA LEU A 184 17.38 -9.27 -0.22
C LEU A 184 16.16 -9.06 -1.14
N ARG A 185 15.30 -8.08 -0.82
CA ARG A 185 14.11 -7.76 -1.63
C ARG A 185 14.43 -7.35 -3.07
N ALA A 186 15.59 -6.74 -3.30
CA ALA A 186 15.99 -6.29 -4.64
C ALA A 186 16.60 -7.40 -5.49
N LEU A 187 17.00 -8.54 -4.90
CA LEU A 187 17.71 -9.59 -5.61
C LEU A 187 16.91 -10.28 -6.72
N PRO A 188 15.62 -10.62 -6.54
CA PRO A 188 14.84 -11.27 -7.59
C PRO A 188 14.81 -10.46 -8.89
N SER A 189 14.58 -9.16 -8.80
CA SER A 189 14.58 -8.25 -9.96
C SER A 189 15.96 -8.12 -10.59
N ARG A 190 17.03 -8.10 -9.78
CA ARG A 190 18.42 -8.07 -10.29
C ARG A 190 18.78 -9.34 -11.06
N LYS A 191 18.40 -10.52 -10.54
CA LYS A 191 18.63 -11.81 -11.22
C LYS A 191 17.85 -11.87 -12.53
N ALA A 192 16.59 -11.43 -12.52
CA ALA A 192 15.76 -11.35 -13.73
C ALA A 192 16.38 -10.46 -14.81
N ALA A 193 17.00 -9.34 -14.40
CA ALA A 193 17.77 -8.46 -15.27
C ALA A 193 19.15 -9.03 -15.70
N ARG A 194 19.46 -10.29 -15.37
CA ARG A 194 20.72 -10.98 -15.69
C ARG A 194 21.97 -10.18 -15.32
N ARG A 195 21.92 -9.45 -14.22
CA ARG A 195 23.11 -8.81 -13.66
C ARG A 195 24.08 -9.91 -13.21
N GLY A 196 25.38 -9.63 -13.28
CA GLY A 196 26.44 -10.59 -12.97
C GLY A 196 26.39 -11.10 -11.52
N PRO A 197 27.43 -11.81 -11.06
CA PRO A 197 27.41 -12.40 -9.72
C PRO A 197 27.18 -11.33 -8.64
N PHE A 198 26.30 -11.63 -7.68
CA PHE A 198 25.93 -10.69 -6.61
C PHE A 198 27.03 -10.56 -5.54
N ARG A 199 28.10 -9.83 -5.89
CA ARG A 199 29.29 -9.56 -5.06
C ARG A 199 30.04 -8.32 -5.57
N GLY A 200 30.98 -7.82 -4.76
CA GLY A 200 31.80 -6.65 -5.11
C GLY A 200 30.93 -5.43 -5.46
N ARG A 201 31.19 -4.79 -6.61
CA ARG A 201 30.50 -3.58 -7.05
C ARG A 201 28.96 -3.71 -7.07
N GLU A 202 28.43 -4.83 -7.55
CA GLU A 202 26.98 -5.05 -7.60
C GLU A 202 26.35 -5.02 -6.20
N PHE A 203 27.03 -5.61 -5.22
CA PHE A 203 26.62 -5.59 -3.82
C PHE A 203 26.71 -4.17 -3.24
N ASP A 204 27.80 -3.45 -3.47
CA ASP A 204 27.99 -2.09 -2.97
C ASP A 204 26.95 -1.11 -3.53
N GLU A 205 26.54 -1.29 -4.79
CA GLU A 205 25.44 -0.55 -5.40
C GLU A 205 24.10 -0.90 -4.74
N ALA A 206 23.86 -2.17 -4.39
CA ALA A 206 22.66 -2.58 -3.67
C ALA A 206 22.60 -1.97 -2.27
N VAL A 207 23.71 -1.99 -1.53
CA VAL A 207 23.82 -1.35 -0.20
C VAL A 207 23.57 0.15 -0.31
N THR A 208 24.23 0.82 -1.26
CA THR A 208 24.05 2.27 -1.46
C THR A 208 22.61 2.61 -1.83
N SER A 209 21.98 1.81 -2.68
CA SER A 209 20.57 1.97 -3.03
C SER A 209 19.65 1.74 -1.83
N ALA A 210 19.94 0.74 -0.99
CA ALA A 210 19.16 0.45 0.21
C ALA A 210 19.25 1.60 1.22
N ILE A 211 20.45 2.12 1.47
CA ILE A 211 20.68 3.24 2.40
C ILE A 211 20.01 4.50 1.89
N ARG A 212 20.29 4.91 0.65
CA ARG A 212 19.75 6.17 0.10
C ARG A 212 18.25 6.10 -0.13
N GLY A 213 17.76 5.01 -0.72
CA GLY A 213 16.34 4.84 -1.06
C GLY A 213 15.43 4.76 0.17
N ASN A 214 15.98 4.34 1.31
CA ASN A 214 15.24 4.26 2.57
C ASN A 214 15.77 5.25 3.61
N HIS A 215 16.59 6.25 3.22
CA HIS A 215 17.10 7.27 4.14
C HIS A 215 17.66 6.68 5.46
N LEU A 216 18.45 5.61 5.37
CA LEU A 216 19.11 4.97 6.52
C LEU A 216 20.46 5.65 6.79
N ASP A 217 20.98 5.48 8.00
CA ASP A 217 22.30 6.00 8.39
C ASP A 217 23.44 5.22 7.70
N GLU A 218 24.51 5.90 7.27
CA GLU A 218 25.64 5.28 6.59
C GLU A 218 26.40 4.28 7.50
N SER A 219 26.29 4.42 8.82
CA SER A 219 26.80 3.44 9.79
C SER A 219 26.14 2.06 9.67
N ALA A 220 24.97 1.95 9.03
CA ALA A 220 24.33 0.68 8.74
C ALA A 220 24.90 -0.04 7.51
N ARG A 221 25.89 0.55 6.81
CA ARG A 221 26.54 -0.05 5.64
C ARG A 221 27.14 -1.42 5.97
N LEU A 222 26.95 -2.33 5.04
CA LEU A 222 27.49 -3.69 5.06
C LEU A 222 28.50 -3.86 3.94
N THR A 223 29.58 -4.60 4.19
CA THR A 223 30.33 -5.30 3.14
C THR A 223 29.67 -6.63 2.82
N TYR A 224 30.04 -7.26 1.70
CA TYR A 224 29.48 -8.57 1.32
C TYR A 224 29.72 -9.64 2.39
N ALA A 225 30.93 -9.71 2.94
CA ALA A 225 31.27 -10.65 4.02
C ALA A 225 30.45 -10.37 5.30
N GLN A 226 30.25 -9.10 5.63
CA GLN A 226 29.41 -8.69 6.77
C GLN A 226 27.93 -9.03 6.57
N PHE A 227 27.43 -8.98 5.33
CA PHE A 227 26.07 -9.42 5.00
C PHE A 227 25.92 -10.93 5.10
N GLN A 228 26.88 -11.71 4.58
CA GLN A 228 26.85 -13.18 4.72
C GLN A 228 26.89 -13.61 6.20
N ALA A 229 27.74 -12.97 7.00
CA ALA A 229 27.80 -13.23 8.44
C ALA A 229 26.50 -12.85 9.15
N TRP A 230 25.93 -11.67 8.84
CA TRP A 230 24.64 -11.24 9.37
C TRP A 230 23.51 -12.21 8.99
N PHE A 231 23.48 -12.67 7.74
CA PHE A 231 22.44 -13.58 7.26
C PHE A 231 22.50 -14.90 8.02
N LEU A 232 23.70 -15.47 8.15
CA LEU A 232 23.92 -16.70 8.93
C LEU A 232 23.52 -16.53 10.40
N GLU A 233 23.88 -15.40 11.01
CA GLU A 233 23.54 -15.12 12.40
C GLU A 233 22.02 -15.03 12.61
N LYS A 234 21.32 -14.30 11.75
CA LYS A 234 19.89 -13.99 11.90
C LYS A 234 18.98 -15.13 11.45
N ASN A 235 19.30 -15.76 10.33
CA ASN A 235 18.48 -16.81 9.73
C ASN A 235 18.92 -18.22 10.10
N LYS A 236 20.08 -18.38 10.76
CA LYS A 236 20.67 -19.69 11.08
C LYS A 236 20.94 -20.57 9.85
N ASP A 237 21.05 -19.94 8.69
CA ASP A 237 21.28 -20.59 7.41
C ASP A 237 22.24 -19.76 6.55
N ARG A 238 22.93 -20.40 5.61
CA ARG A 238 23.83 -19.72 4.68
C ARG A 238 23.02 -19.05 3.57
N PHE A 239 23.41 -17.83 3.23
CA PHE A 239 22.81 -17.14 2.10
C PHE A 239 23.14 -17.85 0.78
N ASP A 240 22.12 -18.29 0.07
CA ASP A 240 22.20 -18.77 -1.30
C ASP A 240 21.50 -17.79 -2.26
N TYR A 241 22.25 -17.30 -3.24
CA TYR A 241 21.70 -16.39 -4.24
C TYR A 241 20.62 -17.05 -5.11
N ASP A 242 20.67 -18.36 -5.29
CA ASP A 242 19.69 -19.07 -6.11
C ASP A 242 18.34 -19.25 -5.41
N GLU A 243 18.34 -19.35 -4.08
CA GLU A 243 17.15 -19.49 -3.22
C GLU A 243 16.58 -18.16 -2.71
N MET A 244 17.17 -17.03 -3.13
CA MET A 244 16.85 -15.68 -2.64
C MET A 244 15.36 -15.30 -2.65
N ARG A 245 14.53 -15.90 -3.52
CA ARG A 245 13.08 -15.63 -3.60
C ARG A 245 12.36 -16.02 -2.31
N ASN A 246 12.87 -17.03 -1.61
CA ASN A 246 12.26 -17.55 -0.39
C ASN A 246 12.61 -16.71 0.84
N TYR A 247 13.74 -16.01 0.84
CA TYR A 247 14.24 -15.33 2.04
C TYR A 247 13.46 -14.09 2.47
N SER A 248 12.70 -13.46 1.58
CA SER A 248 11.92 -12.26 1.88
C SER A 248 10.41 -12.47 1.74
N ALA A 249 9.94 -13.71 1.66
CA ALA A 249 8.50 -14.00 1.65
C ALA A 249 7.89 -13.61 3.01
N PRO A 250 6.74 -12.93 3.07
CA PRO A 250 6.17 -12.45 4.33
C PRO A 250 5.52 -13.60 5.13
N ARG A 251 6.31 -14.28 5.96
CA ARG A 251 5.87 -15.40 6.83
C ARG A 251 6.10 -15.09 8.30
N ASN A 252 5.26 -15.64 9.19
CA ASN A 252 5.33 -15.44 10.65
C ASN A 252 4.80 -16.66 11.41
N HIS A 253 5.20 -17.85 10.98
CA HIS A 253 5.09 -19.07 11.79
C HIS A 253 6.40 -19.28 12.60
N GLU A 254 6.41 -20.25 13.52
CA GLU A 254 7.55 -20.51 14.40
C GLU A 254 8.87 -20.77 13.64
N GLU A 255 8.79 -21.53 12.55
CA GLU A 255 9.93 -21.87 11.71
C GLU A 255 10.32 -20.78 10.68
N ALA A 256 9.61 -19.64 10.65
CA ALA A 256 9.89 -18.60 9.66
C ALA A 256 11.25 -17.94 9.94
N LEU A 257 12.00 -17.72 8.86
CA LEU A 257 13.28 -17.02 8.89
C LEU A 257 13.11 -15.60 9.45
N PHE A 258 14.17 -15.06 10.05
CA PHE A 258 14.15 -13.70 10.57
C PHE A 258 13.76 -12.69 9.48
N THR A 259 14.26 -12.86 8.27
CA THR A 259 13.96 -11.99 7.11
C THR A 259 12.54 -12.15 6.58
N GLU A 260 11.95 -13.34 6.71
CA GLU A 260 10.54 -13.57 6.36
C GLU A 260 9.61 -12.85 7.34
N ARG A 261 9.96 -12.87 8.64
CA ARG A 261 9.24 -12.12 9.68
C ARG A 261 9.37 -10.61 9.50
N MET A 262 10.53 -10.13 9.04
CA MET A 262 10.68 -8.73 8.61
C MET A 262 9.72 -8.39 7.46
N GLY A 263 9.61 -9.28 6.47
CA GLY A 263 8.63 -9.20 5.39
C GLY A 263 7.21 -9.08 5.91
N HIS A 264 6.82 -9.97 6.82
CA HIS A 264 5.51 -9.94 7.44
C HIS A 264 5.21 -8.62 8.15
N HIS A 265 6.14 -8.09 8.96
CA HIS A 265 5.90 -6.82 9.66
C HIS A 265 5.83 -5.63 8.70
N ALA A 266 6.66 -5.61 7.66
CA ALA A 266 6.60 -4.56 6.65
C ALA A 266 5.24 -4.55 5.92
N ASP A 267 4.73 -5.72 5.53
CA ASP A 267 3.42 -5.82 4.89
C ASP A 267 2.28 -5.50 5.87
N ALA A 268 2.37 -5.92 7.13
CA ALA A 268 1.38 -5.57 8.14
C ALA A 268 1.26 -4.05 8.38
N ILE A 269 2.38 -3.32 8.30
CA ILE A 269 2.40 -1.84 8.35
C ILE A 269 1.67 -1.27 7.14
N ARG A 270 1.97 -1.75 5.93
CA ARG A 270 1.37 -1.29 4.67
C ARG A 270 -0.13 -1.53 4.64
N ASP A 271 -0.54 -2.76 4.94
CA ASP A 271 -1.95 -3.18 4.98
C ASP A 271 -2.76 -2.46 6.04
N SER A 272 -2.15 -2.15 7.19
CA SER A 272 -2.82 -1.36 8.23
C SER A 272 -3.08 0.07 7.75
N ARG A 273 -2.15 0.68 7.01
CA ARG A 273 -2.37 1.96 6.37
C ARG A 273 -3.46 1.86 5.29
N THR A 274 -3.43 0.83 4.45
CA THR A 274 -4.46 0.62 3.42
C THR A 274 -5.85 0.51 4.04
N MET A 275 -6.00 -0.27 5.11
CA MET A 275 -7.28 -0.40 5.81
C MET A 275 -7.76 0.90 6.45
N ALA A 276 -6.85 1.72 6.99
CA ALA A 276 -7.20 3.04 7.49
C ALA A 276 -7.72 3.96 6.38
N VAL A 277 -7.10 3.92 5.19
CA VAL A 277 -7.56 4.70 4.02
C VAL A 277 -8.90 4.18 3.49
N VAL A 278 -9.12 2.86 3.48
CA VAL A 278 -10.41 2.26 3.13
C VAL A 278 -11.51 2.73 4.08
N ALA A 279 -11.26 2.70 5.39
CA ALA A 279 -12.23 3.15 6.39
C ALA A 279 -12.55 4.65 6.23
N ASP A 280 -11.54 5.50 6.04
CA ASP A 280 -11.73 6.94 5.79
C ASP A 280 -12.57 7.19 4.52
N CYS A 281 -12.23 6.51 3.41
CA CYS A 281 -12.97 6.64 2.16
C CYS A 281 -14.42 6.18 2.31
N LEU A 282 -14.70 5.08 3.02
CA LEU A 282 -16.06 4.61 3.26
C LEU A 282 -16.83 5.51 4.24
N GLY A 283 -16.15 6.25 5.11
CA GLY A 283 -16.76 7.32 5.91
C GLY A 283 -17.28 8.47 5.05
N ARG A 284 -16.58 8.77 3.95
CA ARG A 284 -16.84 9.92 3.07
C ARG A 284 -17.68 9.60 1.83
N PHE A 285 -17.60 8.36 1.35
CA PHE A 285 -18.18 7.91 0.08
C PHE A 285 -18.99 6.62 0.28
N ASP A 286 -19.95 6.38 -0.60
CA ASP A 286 -20.77 5.16 -0.57
C ASP A 286 -20.22 4.07 -1.48
N ARG A 287 -19.49 4.42 -2.54
CA ARG A 287 -18.95 3.47 -3.52
C ARG A 287 -17.45 3.68 -3.71
N VAL A 288 -16.65 2.78 -3.16
CA VAL A 288 -15.18 2.84 -3.20
C VAL A 288 -14.64 1.68 -4.03
N LEU A 289 -13.66 1.97 -4.88
CA LEU A 289 -12.87 0.97 -5.62
C LEU A 289 -11.49 0.85 -4.99
N VAL A 290 -11.01 -0.37 -4.80
CA VAL A 290 -9.64 -0.67 -4.37
C VAL A 290 -8.98 -1.48 -5.48
N CYS A 291 -7.83 -1.04 -5.98
CA CYS A 291 -7.01 -1.79 -6.94
C CYS A 291 -5.64 -2.09 -6.32
N TYR A 292 -5.46 -3.32 -5.85
CA TYR A 292 -4.29 -3.77 -5.10
C TYR A 292 -3.92 -5.20 -5.49
N GLY A 293 -2.64 -5.56 -5.35
CA GLY A 293 -2.20 -6.94 -5.51
C GLY A 293 -3.02 -7.92 -4.66
N VAL A 294 -3.28 -9.11 -5.19
CA VAL A 294 -4.03 -10.17 -4.50
C VAL A 294 -3.41 -10.54 -3.14
N GLY A 295 -2.09 -10.35 -2.99
CA GLY A 295 -1.35 -10.40 -1.72
C GLY A 295 -2.04 -9.64 -0.59
N HIS A 296 -2.29 -8.36 -0.84
CA HIS A 296 -2.90 -7.42 0.08
C HIS A 296 -4.38 -7.72 0.32
N PHE A 297 -5.09 -8.26 -0.68
CA PHE A 297 -6.47 -8.68 -0.46
C PHE A 297 -6.55 -9.75 0.62
N GLY A 298 -5.71 -10.78 0.52
CA GLY A 298 -5.75 -11.89 1.44
C GLY A 298 -5.43 -11.52 2.89
N SER A 299 -4.50 -10.58 3.11
CA SER A 299 -4.17 -10.10 4.45
C SER A 299 -5.23 -9.16 5.03
N THR A 300 -5.93 -8.40 4.18
CA THR A 300 -6.95 -7.42 4.59
C THR A 300 -8.38 -7.99 4.60
N GLN A 301 -8.61 -9.17 4.03
CA GLN A 301 -9.94 -9.75 3.81
C GLN A 301 -10.78 -9.82 5.09
N GLN A 302 -10.22 -10.30 6.20
CA GLN A 302 -10.96 -10.42 7.46
C GLN A 302 -11.43 -9.04 7.96
N ARG A 303 -10.57 -8.03 7.89
CA ARG A 303 -10.91 -6.66 8.30
C ARG A 303 -11.98 -6.06 7.40
N LEU A 304 -11.92 -6.33 6.09
CA LEU A 304 -12.99 -5.94 5.15
C LEU A 304 -14.31 -6.63 5.48
N GLN A 305 -14.28 -7.91 5.87
CA GLN A 305 -15.45 -8.67 6.27
C GLN A 305 -16.10 -8.13 7.55
N GLU A 306 -15.32 -7.67 8.52
CA GLU A 306 -15.86 -7.04 9.73
C GLU A 306 -16.46 -5.66 9.43
N LEU A 307 -15.82 -4.91 8.54
CA LEU A 307 -16.29 -3.57 8.16
C LEU A 307 -17.61 -3.65 7.36
N LEU A 308 -17.67 -4.55 6.38
CA LEU A 308 -18.70 -4.56 5.34
C LEU A 308 -19.50 -5.87 5.22
N GLY A 309 -19.23 -6.87 6.05
CA GLY A 309 -19.81 -8.21 5.92
C GLY A 309 -19.09 -9.07 4.88
N GLN A 310 -19.57 -10.30 4.67
CA GLN A 310 -19.00 -11.20 3.67
C GLN A 310 -19.12 -10.63 2.25
N PRO A 311 -18.17 -10.91 1.34
CA PRO A 311 -18.34 -10.60 -0.07
C PRO A 311 -19.62 -11.23 -0.60
N HIS A 312 -20.46 -10.43 -1.26
CA HIS A 312 -21.69 -10.93 -1.87
C HIS A 312 -21.48 -11.40 -3.31
N GLU A 313 -20.33 -11.08 -3.91
CA GLU A 313 -19.97 -11.47 -5.27
C GLU A 313 -18.44 -11.58 -5.41
N TYR A 314 -18.01 -12.61 -6.14
CA TYR A 314 -16.66 -12.72 -6.69
C TYR A 314 -16.74 -12.79 -8.22
N ALA A 315 -16.33 -11.72 -8.90
CA ALA A 315 -16.34 -11.61 -10.35
C ALA A 315 -14.97 -11.92 -10.97
N ARG A 316 -14.98 -12.44 -12.19
CA ARG A 316 -13.81 -12.64 -13.05
C ARG A 316 -14.15 -12.18 -14.47
#